data_AF-A0A9D9GMX2-F1
#
_entry.id   AF-A0A9D9GMX2-F1
#
_cell.length_a   1.000
_cell.length_b   1.000
_cell.length_c   1.000
_cell.angle_alpha   90.00
_cell.angle_beta   90.00
_cell.angle_gamma   90.00
#
_symmetry.space_group_name_H-M   'P 1'
#
loop_
_entity.id
_entity.type
_entity.pdbx_description
1 polymer ?
#
loop_
_entity_poly.entity_id
_entity_poly.type
_entity_poly.pdbx_seq_one_letter_code
_entity_poly.pdbx_strand_id
1 'polypeptide(L)'
;KNDNVSVLGRATLMACYENTLYTINAPWGAPSIEFVSYNTTTGSVESSAFISGSADELPSNPHSISVNPKNGNILIGSYLTAADYLSNGYVYEYANGAFKARYNAGVGPRKFVY
;
A
#
# COMPACT_ATOMS: atom_id res chain seq x y z
N LYS A 1 -25.33 0.22 20.90
CA LYS A 1 -24.18 -0.19 20.06
C LYS A 1 -24.77 -0.94 18.88
N ASN A 2 -24.65 -0.41 17.65
CA ASN A 2 -25.14 -1.12 16.47
C ASN A 2 -23.98 -1.93 15.93
N ASP A 3 -23.84 -3.18 16.40
CA ASP A 3 -22.80 -4.12 15.99
C ASP A 3 -23.09 -4.65 14.56
N ASN A 4 -23.10 -3.75 13.57
CA ASN A 4 -23.19 -4.11 12.16
C ASN A 4 -21.79 -4.19 11.57
N VAL A 5 -21.49 -5.32 10.91
CA VAL A 5 -20.24 -5.55 10.19
C VAL A 5 -20.56 -5.65 8.70
N SER A 6 -19.79 -4.95 7.88
CA SER A 6 -19.86 -5.03 6.42
C SER A 6 -18.50 -5.36 5.83
N VAL A 7 -18.51 -6.04 4.70
CA VAL A 7 -17.30 -6.31 3.91
C VAL A 7 -17.04 -5.12 3.00
N LEU A 8 -15.85 -4.52 3.09
CA LEU A 8 -15.43 -3.41 2.21
C LEU A 8 -14.69 -3.90 0.96
N GLY A 9 -13.86 -4.94 1.11
CA GLY A 9 -13.05 -5.49 0.02
C GLY A 9 -12.07 -6.54 0.50
N ARG A 10 -11.30 -7.09 -0.45
CA ARG A 10 -10.20 -8.02 -0.17
C ARG A 10 -8.92 -7.20 -0.02
N ALA A 11 -8.09 -7.54 0.95
CA ALA A 11 -6.80 -6.89 1.16
C ALA A 11 -5.80 -7.89 1.73
N THR A 12 -4.55 -7.81 1.30
CA THR A 12 -3.41 -8.49 1.93
C THR A 12 -2.62 -7.56 2.83
N LEU A 13 -2.68 -6.24 2.58
CA LEU A 13 -2.04 -5.21 3.38
C LEU A 13 -3.01 -4.03 3.56
N MET A 14 -2.89 -3.32 4.68
CA MET A 14 -3.69 -2.13 4.94
C MET A 14 -2.96 -1.12 5.83
N ALA A 15 -3.23 0.16 5.64
CA ALA A 15 -2.85 1.24 6.54
C ALA A 15 -3.98 2.27 6.63
N CYS A 16 -4.09 2.95 7.76
CA CYS A 16 -5.11 3.97 7.99
C CYS A 16 -4.43 5.31 8.23
N TYR A 17 -4.99 6.38 7.66
CA TYR A 17 -4.61 7.75 7.96
C TYR A 17 -5.86 8.63 7.90
N GLU A 18 -6.11 9.38 8.97
CA GLU A 18 -7.33 10.15 9.16
C GLU A 18 -8.59 9.27 8.94
N ASN A 19 -9.45 9.65 7.98
CA ASN A 19 -10.69 8.94 7.64
C ASN A 19 -10.53 8.01 6.44
N THR A 20 -9.31 7.71 6.02
CA THR A 20 -9.04 6.87 4.85
C THR A 20 -8.33 5.58 5.24
N LEU A 21 -8.92 4.44 4.85
CA LEU A 21 -8.31 3.13 4.88
C LEU A 21 -7.73 2.81 3.51
N TYR A 22 -6.41 2.70 3.41
CA TYR A 22 -5.70 2.27 2.21
C TYR A 22 -5.50 0.75 2.25
N THR A 23 -5.82 0.08 1.15
CA THR A 23 -5.74 -1.39 1.05
C THR A 23 -4.99 -1.80 -0.20
N ILE A 24 -4.07 -2.76 -0.04
CA ILE A 24 -3.41 -3.41 -1.16
C ILE A 24 -3.91 -4.85 -1.21
N ASN A 25 -4.47 -5.27 -2.35
CA ASN A 25 -4.81 -6.65 -2.62
C ASN A 25 -3.76 -7.24 -3.57
N ALA A 26 -2.79 -7.94 -3.00
CA ALA A 26 -1.71 -8.60 -3.73
C ALA A 26 -1.49 -10.03 -3.22
N PRO A 27 -2.47 -10.94 -3.33
CA PRO A 27 -2.26 -12.32 -2.93
C PRO A 27 -1.23 -13.00 -3.85
N TRP A 28 -0.55 -14.01 -3.32
CA TRP A 28 0.42 -14.78 -4.09
C TRP A 28 -0.19 -15.32 -5.39
N GLY A 29 0.46 -15.07 -6.52
CA GLY A 29 0.00 -15.50 -7.84
C GLY A 29 -1.12 -14.66 -8.46
N ALA A 30 -1.50 -13.52 -7.87
CA ALA A 30 -2.46 -12.61 -8.47
C ALA A 30 -1.95 -12.06 -9.81
N PRO A 31 -2.81 -11.93 -10.84
CA PRO A 31 -2.41 -11.36 -12.14
C PRO A 31 -2.21 -9.84 -12.08
N SER A 32 -2.79 -9.18 -11.08
CA SER A 32 -2.74 -7.74 -10.88
C SER A 32 -2.79 -7.40 -9.40
N ILE A 33 -2.21 -6.26 -9.04
CA ILE A 33 -2.30 -5.69 -7.69
C ILE A 33 -3.36 -4.60 -7.69
N GLU A 34 -4.24 -4.59 -6.70
CA GLU A 34 -5.26 -3.55 -6.54
C GLU A 34 -4.89 -2.61 -5.38
N PHE A 35 -5.05 -1.31 -5.60
CA PHE A 35 -4.75 -0.25 -4.63
C PHE A 35 -6.03 0.55 -4.34
N VAL A 36 -6.88 0.03 -3.46
CA VAL A 36 -8.20 0.63 -3.18
C VAL A 36 -8.16 1.36 -1.85
N SER A 37 -8.81 2.53 -1.79
CA SER A 37 -9.00 3.28 -0.55
C SER A 37 -10.48 3.45 -0.23
N TYR A 38 -10.79 3.44 1.06
CA TYR A 38 -12.15 3.52 1.59
C TYR A 38 -12.26 4.58 2.67
N ASN A 39 -13.39 5.28 2.68
CA ASN A 39 -13.75 6.15 3.78
C ASN A 39 -14.13 5.30 5.00
N THR A 40 -13.46 5.49 6.14
CA THR A 40 -13.69 4.68 7.36
C THR A 40 -15.00 5.01 8.07
N THR A 41 -15.60 6.17 7.78
CA THR A 41 -16.88 6.60 8.37
C THR A 41 -18.06 6.01 7.60
N THR A 42 -18.01 6.02 6.27
CA THR A 42 -19.12 5.60 5.41
C THR A 42 -18.95 4.20 4.82
N GLY A 43 -17.73 3.66 4.81
CA GLY A 43 -17.38 2.43 4.10
C GLY A 43 -17.36 2.56 2.57
N SER A 44 -17.52 3.77 2.03
CA SER A 44 -17.54 4.00 0.58
C SER A 44 -16.12 3.98 0.00
N VAL A 45 -15.98 3.55 -1.26
CA VAL A 45 -14.72 3.67 -2.00
C VAL A 45 -14.41 5.15 -2.23
N GLU A 46 -13.22 5.59 -1.83
CA GLU A 46 -12.70 6.94 -2.11
C GLU A 46 -11.88 6.96 -3.40
N SER A 47 -11.11 5.90 -3.65
CA SER A 47 -10.40 5.69 -4.91
C SER A 47 -10.21 4.20 -5.18
N SER A 48 -10.40 3.80 -6.44
CA SER A 48 -10.08 2.45 -6.95
C SER A 48 -8.60 2.25 -7.29
N ALA A 49 -7.82 3.34 -7.30
CA ALA A 49 -6.38 3.37 -7.53
C ALA A 49 -5.77 4.56 -6.77
N PHE A 50 -5.47 4.40 -5.47
CA PHE A 50 -4.95 5.51 -4.65
C PHE A 50 -3.48 5.86 -4.94
N ILE A 51 -2.78 5.06 -5.75
CA ILE A 51 -1.47 5.40 -6.31
C ILE A 51 -1.50 5.35 -7.84
N SER A 52 -0.62 6.12 -8.45
CA SER A 52 -0.41 6.20 -9.89
C SER A 52 1.07 6.44 -10.20
N GLY A 53 1.50 6.01 -11.39
CA GLY A 53 2.86 6.15 -11.89
C GLY A 53 3.08 5.31 -13.14
N SER A 54 4.26 5.41 -13.74
CA SER A 54 4.72 4.46 -14.76
C SER A 54 4.97 3.07 -14.18
N ALA A 55 5.20 2.08 -15.05
CA ALA A 55 5.33 0.68 -14.63
C ALA A 55 6.45 0.42 -13.60
N ASP A 56 7.53 1.20 -13.64
CA ASP A 56 8.66 1.14 -12.72
C ASP A 56 8.45 1.95 -11.43
N GLU A 57 7.48 2.86 -11.44
CA GLU A 57 7.04 3.68 -10.31
C GLU A 57 5.94 3.00 -9.49
N LEU A 58 5.38 1.89 -9.97
CA LEU A 58 4.45 1.04 -9.23
C LEU A 58 5.21 -0.11 -8.54
N PRO A 59 4.86 -0.49 -7.30
CA PRO A 59 5.57 -1.52 -6.57
C PRO A 59 5.18 -2.90 -7.11
N SER A 60 6.17 -3.70 -7.49
CA SER A 60 5.97 -5.13 -7.72
C SER A 60 6.03 -5.88 -6.38
N ASN A 61 5.22 -6.92 -6.19
CA ASN A 61 5.26 -7.77 -4.98
C ASN A 61 5.30 -6.98 -3.64
N PRO A 62 4.30 -6.13 -3.35
CA PRO A 62 4.26 -5.36 -2.12
C PRO A 62 4.12 -6.27 -0.90
N HIS A 63 4.84 -5.96 0.17
CA HIS A 63 4.82 -6.74 1.42
C HIS A 63 4.68 -5.88 2.68
N SER A 64 4.64 -4.55 2.54
CA SER A 64 4.35 -3.64 3.64
C SER A 64 3.74 -2.34 3.11
N ILE A 65 2.91 -1.70 3.94
CA ILE A 65 2.35 -0.36 3.70
C ILE A 65 2.35 0.41 5.02
N SER A 66 2.64 1.70 4.97
CA SER A 66 2.46 2.64 6.08
C SER A 66 2.13 4.02 5.53
N VAL A 67 1.56 4.88 6.38
CA VAL A 67 1.35 6.29 6.06
C VAL A 67 2.17 7.12 7.04
N ASN A 68 2.96 8.06 6.53
CA ASN A 68 3.71 8.98 7.36
C ASN A 68 2.76 9.92 8.10
N PRO A 69 2.70 9.88 9.44
CA PRO A 69 1.71 10.64 10.20
C PRO A 69 1.93 12.15 10.14
N LYS A 70 3.11 12.63 9.72
CA LYS A 70 3.42 14.07 9.63
C LYS A 70 2.87 14.71 8.36
N ASN A 71 2.75 13.96 7.27
CA ASN A 71 2.45 14.54 5.95
C ASN A 71 1.50 13.70 5.07
N GLY A 72 1.02 12.55 5.56
CA GLY A 72 0.11 11.70 4.80
C GLY A 72 0.76 10.92 3.66
N ASN A 73 2.09 10.98 3.49
CA ASN A 73 2.75 10.24 2.41
C ASN A 73 2.64 8.73 2.64
N ILE A 74 2.31 8.01 1.58
CA ILE A 74 2.17 6.55 1.61
C ILE A 74 3.53 5.94 1.30
N LEU A 75 3.98 5.02 2.16
CA LEU A 75 5.18 4.22 1.94
C LEU A 75 4.79 2.76 1.71
N ILE A 76 5.32 2.16 0.64
CA ILE A 76 5.09 0.76 0.28
C ILE A 76 6.43 0.06 0.14
N GLY A 77 6.63 -0.99 0.94
CA GLY A 77 7.78 -1.88 0.80
C GLY A 77 7.48 -2.98 -0.22
N SER A 78 8.46 -3.28 -1.08
CA SER A 78 8.29 -4.18 -2.21
C SER A 78 9.57 -4.97 -2.52
N TYR A 79 9.40 -6.15 -3.13
CA TYR A 79 10.49 -6.91 -3.77
C TYR A 79 10.38 -6.83 -5.29
N LEU A 80 11.51 -6.87 -6.01
CA LEU A 80 11.49 -6.90 -7.48
C LEU A 80 10.73 -8.12 -7.99
N THR A 81 10.99 -9.28 -7.38
CA THR A 81 10.40 -10.58 -7.72
C THR A 81 9.79 -11.23 -6.48
N ALA A 82 8.77 -12.07 -6.71
CA ALA A 82 8.08 -12.76 -5.63
C ALA A 82 9.02 -13.74 -4.92
N ALA A 83 8.96 -13.80 -3.59
CA ALA A 83 9.79 -14.66 -2.74
C ALA A 83 11.31 -14.43 -2.85
N ASP A 84 11.74 -13.24 -3.27
CA ASP A 84 13.15 -12.86 -3.26
C ASP A 84 13.57 -12.32 -1.89
N TYR A 85 14.14 -13.19 -1.07
CA TYR A 85 14.62 -12.87 0.27
C TYR A 85 16.14 -12.65 0.33
N LEU A 86 16.77 -12.40 -0.82
CA LEU A 86 18.23 -12.23 -0.93
C LEU A 86 18.60 -10.91 -1.58
N SER A 87 17.86 -10.50 -2.61
CA SER A 87 18.11 -9.26 -3.32
C SER A 87 17.63 -8.05 -2.53
N ASN A 88 18.12 -6.88 -2.95
CA ASN A 88 17.66 -5.60 -2.44
C ASN A 88 16.17 -5.39 -2.76
N GLY A 89 15.39 -5.07 -1.73
CA GLY A 89 14.03 -4.57 -1.82
C GLY A 89 13.99 -3.05 -1.90
N TYR A 90 12.78 -2.53 -2.13
CA TYR A 90 12.54 -1.12 -2.39
C TYR A 90 11.46 -0.57 -1.47
N VAL A 91 11.59 0.72 -1.16
CA VAL A 91 10.52 1.52 -0.57
C VAL A 91 10.07 2.53 -1.60
N TYR A 92 8.80 2.49 -1.95
CA TYR A 92 8.13 3.48 -2.79
C TYR A 92 7.43 4.50 -1.90
N GLU A 93 7.58 5.79 -2.20
CA GLU A 93 6.90 6.87 -1.51
C GLU A 93 5.96 7.60 -2.48
N TYR A 94 4.73 7.83 -2.04
CA TYR A 94 3.71 8.57 -2.79
C TYR A 94 3.20 9.75 -1.98
N ALA A 95 3.11 10.91 -2.61
CA ALA A 95 2.49 12.11 -2.05
C ALA A 95 1.17 12.35 -2.79
N ASN A 96 0.04 12.35 -2.06
CA ASN A 96 -1.29 12.50 -2.65
C ASN A 96 -1.56 11.53 -3.83
N GLY A 97 -1.04 10.30 -3.73
CA GLY A 97 -1.19 9.26 -4.76
C GLY A 97 -0.28 9.38 -5.98
N ALA A 98 0.56 10.42 -6.07
CA ALA A 98 1.58 10.55 -7.11
C ALA A 98 2.93 9.99 -6.62
N PHE A 99 3.64 9.27 -7.49
CA PHE A 99 4.98 8.80 -7.19
C PHE A 99 5.91 9.98 -6.85
N LYS A 100 6.64 9.84 -5.75
CA LYS A 100 7.59 10.85 -5.27
C LYS A 100 9.03 10.35 -5.37
N ALA A 101 9.28 9.14 -4.85
CA ALA A 101 10.62 8.58 -4.82
C ALA A 101 10.60 7.05 -4.62
N ARG A 102 11.72 6.42 -4.99
CA ARG A 102 12.03 5.03 -4.66
C ARG A 102 13.39 4.96 -3.97
N TYR A 103 13.46 4.22 -2.87
CA TYR A 103 14.67 4.02 -2.08
C TYR A 103 15.10 2.56 -2.09
N ASN A 104 16.42 2.33 -2.15
CA ASN A 104 17.00 1.01 -1.87
C ASN A 104 16.98 0.79 -0.36
N ALA A 105 16.43 -0.33 0.10
CA ALA A 105 16.18 -0.53 1.53
C ALA A 105 16.77 -1.83 2.10
N GLY A 106 17.72 -2.44 1.40
CA GLY A 106 18.24 -3.75 1.74
C GLY A 106 17.19 -4.84 1.56
N VAL A 107 17.41 -5.99 2.17
CA VAL A 107 16.49 -7.14 2.04
C VAL A 107 15.23 -6.90 2.86
N GLY A 108 14.07 -6.92 2.19
CA GLY A 108 12.75 -7.00 2.83
C GLY A 108 12.38 -5.84 3.76
N PRO A 109 12.19 -4.61 3.22
CA PRO A 109 11.74 -3.46 4.01
C PRO A 109 10.31 -3.65 4.56
N ARG A 110 10.19 -4.14 5.79
CA ARG A 110 8.89 -4.59 6.34
C ARG A 110 8.21 -3.62 7.31
N LYS A 111 8.97 -2.74 7.97
CA LYS A 111 8.44 -1.83 8.99
C LYS A 111 8.97 -0.43 8.81
N PHE A 112 8.09 0.53 9.01
CA PHE A 112 8.37 1.96 8.97
C PHE A 112 8.20 2.50 10.39
N VAL A 113 9.11 3.38 10.81
CA VAL A 113 9.12 4.02 12.14
C VAL A 113 9.29 5.52 11.93
N TYR A 114 8.60 6.32 12.74
CA TYR A 114 8.53 7.77 12.63
C TYR A 114 8.91 8.43 13.96
#